data_AF-X1GYZ9-F1
#
_entry.id   AF-X1GYZ9-F1
#
_cell.length_a   1.000
_cell.length_b   1.000
_cell.length_c   1.000
_cell.angle_alpha   90.00
_cell.angle_beta   90.00
_cell.angle_gamma   90.00
#
_symmetry.space_group_name_H-M   'P 1'
#
loop_
_entity.id
_entity.type
_entity.pdbx_description
1 polymer ?
#
loop_
_entity_poly.entity_id
_entity_poly.type
_entity_poly.pdbx_seq_one_letter_code
_entity_poly.pdbx_strand_id
1 'polypeptide(L)' 'MGYAHNANQVTAIDPIAEDILTAKENLSENLNDKVNFIESSIKDFNMSENTEPFDISLFTWSL' A
#
# COMPACT_ATOMS: atom_id res chain seq x y z
N MET A 1 10.75 5.09 -13.11
CA MET A 1 9.46 5.49 -12.48
C MET A 1 8.91 4.28 -11.76
N GLY A 2 8.48 4.41 -10.50
CA GLY A 2 7.94 3.29 -9.71
C GLY A 2 6.49 2.95 -10.05
N TYR A 3 6.00 1.77 -9.64
CA TYR A 3 4.66 1.27 -9.98
C TYR A 3 3.52 2.24 -9.63
N ALA A 4 3.58 2.90 -8.48
CA ALA A 4 2.56 3.84 -8.03
C ALA A 4 2.33 5.03 -8.98
N HIS A 5 3.33 5.40 -9.79
CA HIS A 5 3.17 6.49 -10.76
C HIS A 5 2.25 6.14 -11.93
N ASN A 6 2.17 4.84 -12.27
CA ASN A 6 1.37 4.35 -13.40
C ASN A 6 0.03 3.74 -12.96
N ALA A 7 -0.18 3.55 -11.66
CA ALA A 7 -1.43 3.08 -11.11
C ALA A 7 -2.46 4.22 -10.99
N ASN A 8 -3.75 3.87 -11.12
CA ASN A 8 -4.85 4.79 -10.85
C ASN A 8 -5.02 4.98 -9.32
N GLN A 9 -4.96 3.88 -8.58
CA GLN A 9 -5.00 3.83 -7.12
C GLN A 9 -4.08 2.71 -6.63
N VAL A 10 -3.50 2.89 -5.44
CA VAL A 10 -2.64 1.93 -4.76
C VAL A 10 -3.12 1.76 -3.34
N THR A 11 -3.26 0.51 -2.90
CA THR A 11 -3.40 0.17 -1.49
C THR A 11 -2.09 -0.47 -1.03
N ALA A 12 -1.39 0.19 -0.12
CA ALA A 12 -0.17 -0.31 0.50
C ALA A 12 -0.47 -0.78 1.92
N ILE A 13 -0.17 -2.03 2.21
CA ILE A 13 -0.37 -2.62 3.55
C ILE A 13 0.96 -3.05 4.13
N ASP A 14 1.14 -2.81 5.42
CA ASP A 14 2.27 -3.33 6.20
C ASP A 14 1.84 -3.53 7.65
N PRO A 15 2.21 -4.63 8.33
CA PRO A 15 1.91 -4.82 9.75
C PRO A 15 2.72 -3.90 10.69
N ILE A 16 3.77 -3.22 10.21
CA ILE A 16 4.65 -2.37 11.01
C ILE A 16 4.26 -0.90 10.81
N ALA A 17 3.70 -0.28 11.85
CA ALA A 17 3.25 1.12 11.82
C ALA A 17 4.37 2.12 11.45
N GLU A 18 5.60 1.86 11.90
CA GLU A 18 6.77 2.70 11.63
C GLU A 18 7.14 2.71 10.14
N ASP A 19 7.02 1.57 9.45
CA ASP A 19 7.28 1.46 8.02
C ASP A 19 6.23 2.23 7.21
N ILE A 20 4.95 2.17 7.63
CA ILE A 20 3.88 2.99 7.06
C ILE A 20 4.14 4.48 7.27
N LEU A 21 4.57 4.90 8.46
CA LEU A 21 4.89 6.30 8.75
C LEU A 21 6.03 6.77 7.84
N THR A 22 7.12 6.00 7.79
CA THR A 22 8.29 6.30 6.95
C THR A 22 7.89 6.39 5.48
N ALA A 23 7.03 5.48 4.99
CA ALA A 23 6.55 5.50 3.61
C ALA A 23 5.69 6.75 3.31
N LYS A 24 4.86 7.21 4.26
CA LYS A 24 4.09 8.45 4.13
C LYS A 24 4.99 9.69 4.10
N GLU A 25 6.00 9.75 4.97
CA GLU A 25 6.94 10.87 5.03
C GLU A 25 7.80 11.00 3.76
N ASN A 26 8.09 9.86 3.11
CA ASN A 26 8.85 9.80 1.86
C ASN A 26 7.96 9.79 0.61
N LEU A 27 6.64 9.93 0.76
CA LEU A 27 5.72 9.92 -0.37
C LEU A 27 5.90 11.19 -1.19
N SER A 28 6.06 11.02 -2.51
CA SER A 28 6.14 12.16 -3.42
C SER A 28 4.78 12.87 -3.50
N GLU A 29 4.78 14.21 -3.54
CA GLU A 29 3.56 15.03 -3.52
C GLU A 29 2.53 14.63 -4.59
N ASN A 30 3.00 14.19 -5.77
CA ASN A 30 2.15 13.75 -6.88
C ASN A 30 1.43 12.41 -6.63
N LEU A 31 1.70 11.73 -5.51
CA LEU A 31 1.10 10.45 -5.12
C LEU A 31 0.21 10.55 -3.87
N ASN A 32 0.13 11.71 -3.21
CA ASN A 32 -0.60 11.88 -1.93
C ASN A 32 -2.06 11.39 -1.98
N ASP A 33 -2.76 11.63 -3.09
CA ASP A 33 -4.17 11.22 -3.25
C ASP A 33 -4.35 9.85 -3.95
N LYS A 34 -3.24 9.19 -4.27
CA LYS A 34 -3.22 7.91 -5.02
C LYS A 34 -2.89 6.70 -4.17
N VAL A 35 -2.27 6.90 -3.00
CA VAL A 35 -1.79 5.80 -2.17
C VAL A 35 -2.54 5.82 -0.84
N ASN A 36 -3.35 4.79 -0.64
CA ASN A 36 -3.96 4.49 0.65
C ASN A 36 -3.04 3.56 1.44
N PHE A 37 -2.64 3.98 2.63
CA PHE A 37 -1.80 3.18 3.52
C PHE A 37 -2.61 2.59 4.65
N ILE A 38 -2.46 1.28 4.88
CA ILE A 38 -3.18 0.55 5.92
C ILE A 38 -2.17 -0.23 6.76
N GLU A 39 -2.19 0.00 8.07
CA GLU A 39 -1.48 -0.85 9.03
C GLU A 39 -2.24 -2.18 9.17
N SER A 40 -1.78 -3.23 8.49
CA SER A 40 -2.45 -4.54 8.50
C SER A 40 -1.52 -5.65 8.04
N SER A 41 -1.68 -6.83 8.62
CA SER A 41 -1.10 -8.05 8.05
C SER A 41 -1.88 -8.46 6.79
N ILE A 42 -1.23 -9.18 5.88
CA ILE A 42 -1.92 -9.77 4.70
C ILE A 42 -3.11 -10.63 5.13
N LYS A 43 -2.98 -11.36 6.25
CA LYS A 43 -4.06 -12.21 6.77
C LYS A 43 -5.26 -11.38 7.21
N ASP A 44 -5.04 -10.33 7.99
CA ASP A 44 -6.12 -9.50 8.51
C ASP A 44 -6.77 -8.67 7.41
N PHE A 45 -5.97 -8.16 6.46
CA PHE A 45 -6.45 -7.47 5.28
C PHE A 45 -7.39 -8.35 4.43
N ASN A 46 -7.02 -9.61 4.20
CA ASN A 46 -7.86 -10.57 3.47
C ASN A 46 -9.15 -10.98 4.21
N MET A 47 -9.18 -10.84 5.53
CA MET A 47 -10.39 -11.09 6.34
C MET A 47 -11.30 -9.87 6.41
N SER A 48 -10.83 -8.68 6.03
CA SER A 48 -11.65 -7.48 5.97
C SER A 48 -12.64 -7.56 4.80
N GLU A 49 -13.82 -6.93 4.92
CA GLU A 49 -14.82 -6.85 3.83
C GLU A 49 -14.37 -5.96 2.65
N ASN A 50 -13.06 -5.69 2.50
CA ASN A 50 -12.52 -5.09 1.28
C ASN A 50 -12.72 -6.07 0.12
N THR A 51 -13.79 -5.83 -0.62
CA THR A 51 -14.30 -6.69 -1.69
C THR A 51 -13.90 -6.21 -3.07
N GLU A 52 -13.16 -5.09 -3.15
CA GLU A 52 -12.69 -4.55 -4.42
C GLU A 52 -11.51 -5.39 -4.95
N PRO A 53 -11.64 -5.99 -6.14
CA PRO A 53 -10.56 -6.75 -6.74
C PRO A 53 -9.43 -5.80 -7.19
N PHE A 54 -8.19 -6.24 -6.98
CA PHE A 54 -7.00 -5.55 -7.49
C PHE A 54 -6.62 -6.09 -8.86
N ASP A 55 -6.30 -5.20 -9.81
CA ASP A 55 -5.77 -5.61 -11.13
C ASP A 55 -4.38 -6.26 -11.01
N ILE A 56 -3.58 -5.78 -10.06
CA ILE A 56 -2.21 -6.23 -9.80
C ILE A 56 -1.98 -6.26 -8.28
N SER A 57 -1.40 -7.36 -7.79
CA SER A 57 -0.90 -7.47 -6.42
C SER A 57 0.60 -7.70 -6.43
N LEU A 58 1.33 -6.92 -5.63
CA LEU A 58 2.78 -7.02 -5.49
C LEU A 58 3.10 -7.45 -4.05
N PHE A 59 3.84 -8.54 -3.91
CA PHE A 59 4.34 -9.01 -2.62
C PHE A 59 5.85 -8.86 -2.62
N THR A 60 6.35 -7.97 -1.78
CA THR A 60 7.78 -7.74 -1.61
C THR A 60 8.15 -8.06 -0.18
N TRP A 61 9.22 -8.83 0.01
CA TRP A 61 9.83 -9.03 1.32
C TRP A 61 11.30 -8.67 1.20
N SER A 62 11.76 -7.71 2.01
CA SER A 62 13.19 -7.52 2.22
C SER A 62 13.70 -8.59 3.17
N LEU A 63 14.64 -9.42 2.71
CA LEU A 63 15.45 -10.29 3.57
C LEU A 63 16.42 -9.49 4.42
#